data_AF-A0A7G8G2L2-F1
#
_entry.id   AF-A0A7G8G2L2-F1
#
_cell.length_a   1.000
_cell.length_b   1.000
_cell.length_c   1.000
_cell.angle_alpha   90.00
_cell.angle_beta   90.00
_cell.angle_gamma   90.00
#
_symmetry.space_group_name_H-M   'P 1'
#
loop_
_entity.id
_entity.type
_entity.pdbx_description
1 polymer ?
#
loop_
_entity_poly.entity_id
_entity_poly.type
_entity_poly.pdbx_seq_one_letter_code
_entity_poly.pdbx_strand_id
1 'polypeptide(L)' 'MSLRPLLKQEIPWLISELVLLIVLLNANPPEVWFWFVVFLVIFGYRIERWWSSKSH' A
#
# COMPACT_ATOMS: atom_id res chain seq x y z
N MET A 1 -15.75 -18.39 -2.26
CA MET A 1 -15.08 -17.17 -2.74
C MET A 1 -13.82 -17.59 -3.48
N SER A 2 -13.71 -17.37 -4.79
CA SER A 2 -12.50 -17.74 -5.54
C SER A 2 -11.34 -16.86 -5.03
N LEU A 3 -10.27 -17.47 -4.48
CA LEU A 3 -9.10 -16.75 -3.95
C LEU A 3 -8.29 -16.04 -5.05
N ARG A 4 -8.42 -16.51 -6.30
CA ARG A 4 -7.64 -16.05 -7.46
C ARG A 4 -7.92 -14.59 -7.88
N PRO A 5 -9.18 -14.11 -7.98
CA PRO A 5 -9.45 -12.70 -8.27
C PRO A 5 -9.01 -11.77 -7.14
N LEU A 6 -9.13 -12.18 -5.88
CA LEU A 6 -8.73 -11.36 -4.73
C LEU A 6 -7.21 -11.15 -4.70
N LEU A 7 -6.43 -12.22 -4.91
CA LEU A 7 -4.97 -12.14 -5.00
C LEU A 7 -4.50 -11.24 -6.15
N LYS A 8 -5.12 -11.33 -7.33
CA LYS A 8 -4.77 -10.47 -8.48
C LYS A 8 -5.03 -9.00 -8.21
N GLN A 9 -6.02 -8.69 -7.38
CA GLN A 9 -6.37 -7.33 -6.99
C GLN A 9 -5.42 -6.77 -5.92
N GLU A 10 -4.96 -7.60 -4.98
CA GLU A 10 -4.08 -7.18 -3.88
C GLU A 10 -2.59 -7.10 -4.27
N ILE A 11 -2.13 -7.93 -5.22
CA ILE A 11 -0.72 -7.95 -5.65
C ILE A 11 -0.20 -6.56 -6.08
N PRO A 12 -0.90 -5.77 -6.92
CA PRO A 12 -0.44 -4.43 -7.28
C PRO A 12 -0.23 -3.52 -6.08
N TRP A 13 -1.13 -3.56 -5.09
CA TRP A 13 -0.99 -2.77 -3.86
C TRP A 13 0.24 -3.19 -3.06
N LEU A 14 0.43 -4.50 -2.89
CA LEU A 14 1.59 -5.06 -2.19
C LEU A 14 2.91 -4.67 -2.88
N ILE A 15 2.94 -4.67 -4.22
CA ILE A 15 4.12 -4.23 -4.97
C ILE A 15 4.38 -2.74 -4.75
N SER A 16 3.35 -1.89 -4.80
CA SER A 16 3.50 -0.46 -4.54
C SER A 16 4.00 -0.17 -3.12
N GLU A 17 3.45 -0.85 -2.11
CA GLU A 17 3.89 -0.75 -0.72
C GLU A 17 5.36 -1.18 -0.57
N LEU A 18 5.74 -2.30 -1.19
CA LEU A 18 7.12 -2.80 -1.15
C LEU A 18 8.11 -1.84 -1.82
N VAL A 19 7.75 -1.29 -2.99
CA VAL A 19 8.58 -0.29 -3.69
C VAL A 19 8.74 0.96 -2.82
N LEU A 20 7.66 1.44 -2.20
CA LEU A 20 7.73 2.61 -1.31
C LEU A 20 8.58 2.35 -0.07
N LEU A 21 8.54 1.15 0.51
CA LEU A 21 9.44 0.76 1.60
C LEU A 21 10.91 0.80 1.15
N ILE A 22 11.21 0.31 -0.05
CA ILE A 22 12.57 0.39 -0.61
C ILE A 22 12.99 1.85 -0.81
N VAL A 23 12.10 2.71 -1.33
CA VAL A 23 12.35 4.15 -1.49
C VAL A 23 12.63 4.78 -0.13
N LEU A 24 11.82 4.49 0.89
CA LEU A 24 12.00 5.01 2.25
C LEU A 24 13.36 4.63 2.85
N LEU A 25 13.83 3.40 2.63
CA LEU A 25 15.13 2.94 3.11
C LEU A 25 16.31 3.65 2.40
N ASN A 26 16.08 4.19 1.20
CA ASN A 26 17.11 4.85 0.39
C ASN A 26 16.94 6.38 0.31
N ALA A 27 15.90 6.94 0.93
CA ALA A 27 15.59 8.37 0.84
C ALA A 27 16.48 9.23 1.75
N ASN A 28 16.82 10.43 1.29
CA ASN A 28 17.51 11.42 2.12
C ASN A 28 16.58 11.96 3.23
N PRO A 29 17.11 12.59 4.29
CA PRO A 29 16.30 13.09 5.42
C PRO A 29 15.12 14.01 5.08
N PRO A 30 15.15 14.91 4.08
CA PRO A 30 13.96 15.69 3.71
C PRO A 30 12.94 14.86 2.91
N GLU A 31 13.41 13.96 2.05
CA GLU A 31 12.56 13.16 1.16
C GLU A 31 11.87 12.02 1.91
N VAL A 32 12.49 11.48 2.97
CA VAL A 32 11.92 10.37 3.75
C VAL A 32 10.55 10.74 4.31
N TRP A 33 10.37 11.98 4.79
CA TRP A 33 9.08 12.44 5.31
C TRP A 33 8.02 12.54 4.22
N PHE A 34 8.38 13.03 3.04
CA PHE A 34 7.48 13.08 1.89
C PHE A 34 7.02 11.67 1.50
N TRP A 35 7.97 10.76 1.28
CA TRP A 35 7.67 9.38 0.91
C TRP A 35 6.94 8.61 2.02
N PHE A 36 7.16 8.97 3.28
CA PHE A 36 6.49 8.36 4.42
C PHE A 36 5.00 8.73 4.44
N VAL A 37 4.68 10.00 4.22
CA VAL A 37 3.28 10.44 4.09
C VAL A 37 2.61 9.76 2.90
N VAL A 38 3.28 9.68 1.75
CA VAL A 38 2.76 8.98 0.56
C VAL A 38 2.48 7.50 0.87
N PHE A 39 3.41 6.83 1.56
CA PHE A 39 3.23 5.46 2.03
C PHE A 39 2.01 5.32 2.94
N LEU A 40 1.85 6.20 3.95
CA LEU A 40 0.70 6.18 4.86
C LEU A 40 -0.63 6.37 4.13
N VAL A 41 -0.69 7.26 3.13
CA VAL A 41 -1.91 7.48 2.33
C VAL A 41 -2.30 6.22 1.54
N ILE A 42 -1.33 5.62 0.84
CA ILE A 42 -1.57 4.41 0.04
C ILE A 42 -1.93 3.22 0.94
N PHE A 43 -1.20 3.05 2.05
CA PHE A 43 -1.44 2.00 3.02
C PHE A 43 -2.81 2.16 3.70
N GLY A 44 -3.15 3.37 4.11
CA GLY A 44 -4.44 3.71 4.70
C GLY A 44 -5.58 3.44 3.74
N TYR A 45 -5.48 3.89 2.48
CA TYR A 45 -6.50 3.63 1.46
C TYR A 45 -6.71 2.12 1.23
N ARG A 46 -5.63 1.33 1.20
CA ARG A 46 -5.73 -0.13 1.06
C ARG A 46 -6.47 -0.75 2.25
N ILE A 47 -6.16 -0.31 3.46
CA ILE A 47 -6.87 -0.74 4.68
C ILE A 47 -8.36 -0.38 4.57
N GLU A 48 -8.70 0.88 4.29
CA GLU A 48 -10.09 1.34 4.15
C GLU A 48 -10.87 0.52 3.12
N ARG A 49 -10.27 0.27 1.95
CA ARG A 49 -10.84 -0.58 0.90
C ARG A 49 -11.12 -2.00 1.41
N TRP A 50 -10.20 -2.57 2.17
CA TRP A 50 -10.35 -3.92 2.72
C TRP A 50 -11.50 -4.00 3.74
N TRP A 51 -11.65 -2.99 4.59
CA TRP A 51 -12.78 -2.89 5.52
C TRP A 51 -14.10 -2.70 4.76
N SER A 52 -14.15 -1.81 3.77
CA SER A 52 -15.33 -1.59 2.93
C SER A 52 -15.75 -2.85 2.16
N SER A 53 -14.80 -3.66 1.71
CA SER A 53 -15.08 -4.93 1.02
C SER A 53 -15.61 -6.02 1.96
N LYS A 54 -15.48 -5.87 3.28
CA LYS A 54 -15.99 -6.82 4.29
C LYS A 54 -17.37 -6.43 4.84
N SER A 55 -17.74 -5.16 4.75
CA SER A 55 -19.03 -4.65 5.22
C SER A 55 -20.18 -4.88 4.24
N HIS A 56 -19.92 -5.50 3.09
CA HIS A 56 -20.87 -5.79 2.01
C HIS A 56 -20.84 -7.29 1.68
#